data_AF-A0A235IHK6-F1
#
_entry.id   AF-A0A235IHK6-F1
#
_cell.length_a   1.000
_cell.length_b   1.000
_cell.length_c   1.000
_cell.angle_alpha   90.00
_cell.angle_beta   90.00
_cell.angle_gamma   90.00
#
_symmetry.space_group_name_H-M   'P 1'
#
loop_
_entity.id
_entity.type
_entity.pdbx_description
1 polymer ?
#
loop_
_entity_poly.entity_id
_entity_poly.type
_entity_poly.pdbx_seq_one_letter_code
_entity_poly.pdbx_strand_id
1 'polypeptide(L)'
;MKNLALSAIALATTSGLVFGTMPAASALSWNWNYSGTGIAANGTFTSNDTPNDLGFYLISGITGTRNGETITGLQPAGTPIPGNEPFNVDNLISLNTQQLTGDGFGYSTSGGNYSSPFFASFLPTPGYLEVFSAPPIIPGFENLGLEDSELLISFSATIVTVPEPTSILSLLFLGTLVGAPSLLKRHNLSKFTQKKLEKVS
;
A
#
# COMPACT_ATOMS: atom_id res chain seq x y z
N MET A 1 -77.90 -6.29 -22.13
CA MET A 1 -76.94 -7.40 -22.00
C MET A 1 -75.55 -6.90 -22.37
N LYS A 2 -74.58 -7.23 -21.52
CA LYS A 2 -73.10 -7.21 -21.70
C LYS A 2 -72.35 -5.87 -21.56
N ASN A 3 -71.73 -5.80 -20.37
CA ASN A 3 -70.65 -4.95 -19.91
C ASN A 3 -69.40 -5.08 -20.80
N LEU A 4 -68.62 -4.01 -20.92
CA LEU A 4 -67.19 -4.07 -21.24
C LEU A 4 -66.43 -3.17 -20.27
N ALA A 5 -65.85 -3.78 -19.25
CA ALA A 5 -64.90 -3.15 -18.35
C ALA A 5 -63.51 -3.21 -19.00
N LEU A 6 -62.86 -2.06 -19.17
CA LEU A 6 -61.44 -2.00 -19.54
C LEU A 6 -60.61 -2.10 -18.25
N SER A 7 -59.91 -3.21 -18.08
CA SER A 7 -58.93 -3.40 -17.00
C SER A 7 -57.60 -2.80 -17.43
N ALA A 8 -57.19 -1.69 -16.79
CA ALA A 8 -55.87 -1.11 -16.98
C ALA A 8 -54.84 -1.89 -16.15
N ILE A 9 -53.90 -2.55 -16.82
CA ILE A 9 -52.73 -3.16 -16.17
C ILE A 9 -51.67 -2.07 -16.07
N ALA A 10 -51.41 -1.57 -14.86
CA ALA A 10 -50.27 -0.73 -14.57
C ALA A 10 -49.04 -1.61 -14.33
N LEU A 11 -48.08 -1.61 -15.26
CA LEU A 11 -46.75 -2.18 -15.01
C LEU A 11 -45.93 -1.16 -14.21
N ALA A 12 -45.75 -1.42 -12.92
CA ALA A 12 -44.79 -0.70 -12.10
C ALA A 12 -43.38 -1.28 -12.36
N THR A 13 -42.58 -0.58 -13.16
CA THR A 13 -41.15 -0.89 -13.30
C THR A 13 -40.39 -0.30 -12.11
N THR A 14 -40.11 -1.11 -11.09
CA THR A 14 -39.16 -0.75 -10.04
C THR A 14 -37.74 -0.89 -10.58
N SER A 15 -37.14 0.22 -11.01
CA SER A 15 -35.70 0.29 -11.27
C SER A 15 -34.95 0.22 -9.93
N GLY A 16 -34.41 -0.95 -9.60
CA GLY A 16 -33.51 -1.12 -8.46
C GLY A 16 -32.15 -0.51 -8.77
N LEU A 17 -31.73 0.50 -8.02
CA LEU A 17 -30.37 1.01 -8.04
C LEU A 17 -29.45 -0.05 -7.41
N VAL A 18 -28.68 -0.75 -8.24
CA VAL A 18 -27.60 -1.62 -7.77
C VAL A 18 -26.41 -0.72 -7.44
N PHE A 19 -26.23 -0.40 -6.16
CA PHE A 19 -24.96 0.17 -5.69
C PHE A 19 -23.94 -0.96 -5.70
N GLY A 20 -23.04 -0.95 -6.69
CA GLY A 20 -21.88 -1.83 -6.68
C GLY A 20 -21.08 -1.62 -5.40
N THR A 21 -20.56 -2.70 -4.82
CA THR A 21 -19.61 -2.61 -3.71
C THR A 21 -18.39 -1.82 -4.19
N MET A 22 -18.22 -0.59 -3.73
CA MET A 22 -16.97 0.13 -3.96
C MET A 22 -15.86 -0.59 -3.19
N PRO A 23 -14.72 -0.90 -3.82
CA PRO A 23 -13.56 -1.42 -3.09
C PRO A 23 -13.25 -0.48 -1.94
N ALA A 24 -12.98 -1.03 -0.75
CA ALA A 24 -12.49 -0.23 0.36
C ALA A 24 -11.16 0.40 -0.07
N ALA A 25 -11.05 1.73 0.03
CA ALA A 25 -9.78 2.41 -0.21
C ALA A 25 -8.77 1.88 0.81
N SER A 26 -7.73 1.22 0.33
CA SER A 26 -6.62 0.75 1.14
C SER A 26 -5.40 1.63 0.87
N ALA A 27 -4.61 1.84 1.90
CA ALA A 27 -3.47 2.72 1.88
C ALA A 27 -2.24 1.98 2.39
N LEU A 28 -1.09 2.23 1.78
CA LEU A 28 0.18 1.68 2.22
C LEU A 28 0.89 2.66 3.12
N SER A 29 1.46 2.13 4.21
CA SER A 29 2.39 2.87 5.05
C SER A 29 3.82 2.56 4.63
N TRP A 30 4.65 3.59 4.55
CA TRP A 30 6.07 3.46 4.22
C TRP A 30 6.92 4.05 5.32
N ASN A 31 8.10 3.48 5.57
CA ASN A 31 9.18 4.17 6.25
C ASN A 31 10.10 4.77 5.19
N TRP A 32 10.40 6.05 5.30
CA TRP A 32 11.34 6.73 4.40
C TRP A 32 12.40 7.48 5.19
N ASN A 33 13.56 7.65 4.57
CA ASN A 33 14.62 8.49 5.07
C ASN A 33 15.49 9.00 3.91
N TYR A 34 16.16 10.13 4.15
CA TYR A 34 17.31 10.51 3.37
C TYR A 34 18.34 11.25 4.19
N SER A 35 19.58 11.20 3.73
CA SER A 35 20.71 11.88 4.37
C SER A 35 21.71 12.39 3.34
N GLY A 36 22.38 13.48 3.68
CA GLY A 36 23.44 14.11 2.89
C GLY A 36 24.33 14.97 3.79
N THR A 37 25.21 15.78 3.19
CA THR A 37 26.06 16.70 3.96
C THR A 37 25.19 17.69 4.74
N GLY A 38 25.16 17.58 6.07
CA GLY A 38 24.36 18.44 6.94
C GLY A 38 22.84 18.19 6.88
N ILE A 39 22.42 17.08 6.27
CA ILE A 39 21.00 16.74 6.06
C ILE A 39 20.72 15.36 6.66
N ALA A 40 19.70 15.29 7.52
CA ALA A 40 19.09 14.05 7.98
C ALA A 40 17.58 14.23 8.06
N ALA A 41 16.83 13.47 7.27
CA ALA A 41 15.38 13.47 7.28
C ALA A 41 14.84 12.05 7.30
N ASN A 42 13.73 11.85 8.00
CA ASN A 42 13.08 10.55 8.10
C ASN A 42 11.63 10.70 8.50
N GLY A 43 10.84 9.67 8.21
CA GLY A 43 9.44 9.67 8.57
C GLY A 43 8.65 8.54 7.95
N THR A 44 7.35 8.78 7.81
CA THR A 44 6.43 7.85 7.14
C THR A 44 5.67 8.51 6.00
N PHE A 45 5.36 7.72 4.98
CA PHE A 45 4.39 8.09 3.95
C PHE A 45 3.12 7.27 4.12
N THR A 46 2.01 7.89 3.75
CA THR A 46 0.78 7.18 3.39
C THR A 46 0.57 7.32 1.88
N SER A 47 0.44 6.22 1.16
CA SER A 47 0.15 6.21 -0.27
C SER A 47 -1.13 5.43 -0.59
N ASN A 48 -1.60 5.51 -1.83
CA ASN A 48 -2.52 4.51 -2.36
C ASN A 48 -1.88 3.11 -2.38
N ASP A 49 -2.69 2.06 -2.51
CA ASP A 49 -2.26 0.67 -2.44
C ASP A 49 -1.96 0.01 -3.79
N THR A 50 -2.36 0.67 -4.88
CA THR A 50 -2.17 0.17 -6.24
C THR A 50 -1.28 1.14 -7.00
N PRO A 51 -0.11 0.71 -7.51
CA PRO A 51 0.74 1.60 -8.29
C PRO A 51 0.08 1.94 -9.64
N ASN A 52 0.50 3.04 -10.24
CA ASN A 52 0.18 3.35 -11.63
C ASN A 52 0.90 2.39 -12.61
N ASP A 53 0.64 2.55 -13.90
CA ASP A 53 1.22 1.69 -14.96
C ASP A 53 2.77 1.74 -15.02
N LEU A 54 3.39 2.74 -14.37
CA LEU A 54 4.84 2.90 -14.26
C LEU A 54 5.41 2.34 -12.94
N GLY A 55 4.57 1.76 -12.07
CA GLY A 55 5.00 1.20 -10.80
C GLY A 55 5.15 2.23 -9.67
N PHE A 56 4.54 3.41 -9.79
CA PHE A 56 4.57 4.45 -8.75
C PHE A 56 3.25 4.53 -7.98
N TYR A 57 3.37 4.71 -6.67
CA TYR A 57 2.29 4.99 -5.74
C TYR A 57 2.24 6.49 -5.48
N LEU A 58 1.04 7.05 -5.40
CA LEU A 58 0.81 8.45 -5.05
C LEU A 58 0.88 8.62 -3.53
N ILE A 59 1.84 9.41 -3.05
CA ILE A 59 1.93 9.85 -1.67
C ILE A 59 0.78 10.85 -1.41
N SER A 60 -0.01 10.55 -0.39
CA SER A 60 -1.15 11.36 0.05
C SER A 60 -0.95 11.97 1.44
N GLY A 61 0.04 11.48 2.19
CA GLY A 61 0.39 12.00 3.51
C GLY A 61 1.84 11.76 3.84
N ILE A 62 2.41 12.66 4.64
CA ILE A 62 3.78 12.61 5.13
C ILE A 62 3.79 13.00 6.61
N THR A 63 4.59 12.28 7.39
CA THR A 63 4.99 12.70 8.74
C THR A 63 6.49 12.50 8.86
N GLY A 64 7.14 13.17 9.81
CA GLY A 64 8.56 12.98 10.03
C GLY A 64 9.27 14.24 10.53
N THR A 65 10.58 14.22 10.38
CA THR A 65 11.45 15.36 10.68
C THR A 65 12.52 15.55 9.63
N ARG A 66 13.00 16.79 9.50
CA ARG A 66 14.23 17.15 8.79
C ARG A 66 15.12 17.94 9.75
N ASN A 67 16.33 17.45 10.01
CA ASN A 67 17.27 18.06 10.94
C ASN A 67 16.65 18.37 12.32
N GLY A 68 15.70 17.53 12.77
CA GLY A 68 14.96 17.71 14.02
C GLY A 68 13.74 18.64 13.92
N GLU A 69 13.55 19.37 12.83
CA GLU A 69 12.33 20.15 12.59
C GLU A 69 11.17 19.23 12.16
N THR A 70 9.99 19.48 12.71
CA THR A 70 8.80 18.66 12.40
C THR A 70 8.29 18.99 11.00
N ILE A 71 7.94 17.96 10.23
CA ILE A 71 7.24 18.13 8.95
C ILE A 71 5.78 18.47 9.23
N THR A 72 5.29 19.56 8.64
CA THR A 72 3.97 20.14 8.90
C THR A 72 2.96 19.90 7.77
N GLY A 73 3.42 19.57 6.57
CA GLY A 73 2.52 19.33 5.45
C GLY A 73 3.23 18.78 4.22
N LEU A 74 2.49 18.02 3.41
CA LEU A 74 2.88 17.61 2.06
C LEU A 74 2.57 18.73 1.08
N GLN A 75 3.51 19.05 0.19
CA GLN A 75 3.26 19.97 -0.92
C GLN A 75 2.25 19.33 -1.89
N PRO A 76 1.20 20.02 -2.34
CA PRO A 76 0.29 19.48 -3.35
C PRO A 76 1.00 19.08 -4.64
N ALA A 77 0.65 17.91 -5.18
CA ALA A 77 1.17 17.47 -6.48
C ALA A 77 0.77 18.46 -7.59
N GLY A 78 1.67 18.67 -8.56
CA GLY A 78 1.49 19.64 -9.63
C GLY A 78 1.75 21.10 -9.23
N THR A 79 2.35 21.33 -8.05
CA THR A 79 2.76 22.66 -7.60
C THR A 79 4.21 22.66 -7.13
N PRO A 80 4.93 23.79 -7.28
CA PRO A 80 6.30 23.89 -6.79
C PRO A 80 6.32 24.13 -5.28
N ILE A 81 7.42 23.76 -4.62
CA ILE A 81 7.68 24.32 -3.29
C ILE A 81 8.02 25.82 -3.44
N PRO A 82 7.65 26.67 -2.45
CA PRO A 82 8.04 28.08 -2.47
C PRO A 82 9.55 28.27 -2.58
N GLY A 83 9.97 29.09 -3.55
CA GLY A 83 11.38 29.37 -3.84
C GLY A 83 12.00 28.47 -4.90
N ASN A 84 11.29 27.42 -5.34
CA ASN A 84 11.74 26.52 -6.40
C ASN A 84 10.84 26.56 -7.65
N GLU A 85 10.05 27.63 -7.81
CA GLU A 85 9.28 27.82 -9.04
C GLU A 85 10.20 27.80 -10.27
N PRO A 86 9.79 27.19 -11.41
CA PRO A 86 8.49 26.57 -11.68
C PRO A 86 8.47 25.04 -11.50
N PHE A 87 9.41 24.46 -10.76
CA PHE A 87 9.58 23.00 -10.68
C PHE A 87 8.55 22.37 -9.75
N ASN A 88 7.53 21.74 -10.35
CA ASN A 88 6.46 21.07 -9.64
C ASN A 88 6.92 19.74 -9.05
N VAL A 89 6.31 19.35 -7.93
CA VAL A 89 6.43 18.00 -7.37
C VAL A 89 5.29 17.11 -7.86
N ASP A 90 5.50 15.79 -7.94
CA ASP A 90 4.48 14.82 -8.39
C ASP A 90 3.99 13.88 -7.26
N ASN A 91 4.71 13.85 -6.14
CA ASN A 91 4.46 13.01 -4.98
C ASN A 91 4.41 11.51 -5.31
N LEU A 92 5.25 11.04 -6.23
CA LEU A 92 5.31 9.64 -6.63
C LEU A 92 6.47 8.88 -5.95
N ILE A 93 6.16 7.70 -5.40
CA ILE A 93 7.12 6.77 -4.78
C ILE A 93 7.04 5.38 -5.41
N SER A 94 8.17 4.66 -5.54
CA SER A 94 8.23 3.32 -6.12
C SER A 94 9.07 2.34 -5.29
N LEU A 95 8.84 1.05 -5.54
CA LEU A 95 9.69 -0.07 -5.09
C LEU A 95 10.83 -0.38 -6.07
N ASN A 96 10.89 0.31 -7.21
CA ASN A 96 11.98 0.17 -8.17
C ASN A 96 13.31 0.67 -7.59
N THR A 97 14.42 0.36 -8.26
CA THR A 97 15.76 0.87 -7.87
C THR A 97 15.79 2.40 -7.79
N GLN A 98 15.12 3.05 -8.73
CA GLN A 98 14.79 4.48 -8.65
C GLN A 98 13.42 4.60 -7.99
N GLN A 99 13.39 5.18 -6.78
CA GLN A 99 12.20 5.27 -5.95
C GLN A 99 11.42 6.56 -6.17
N LEU A 100 12.08 7.65 -6.56
CA LEU A 100 11.43 8.94 -6.88
C LEU A 100 11.58 9.27 -8.36
N THR A 101 10.67 10.07 -8.89
CA THR A 101 10.79 10.67 -10.23
C THR A 101 11.72 11.89 -10.20
N GLY A 102 11.87 12.55 -11.35
CA GLY A 102 12.56 13.85 -11.44
C GLY A 102 11.81 15.01 -10.77
N ASP A 103 10.50 14.87 -10.56
CA ASP A 103 9.67 15.88 -9.90
C ASP A 103 9.61 15.62 -8.38
N GLY A 104 9.68 14.35 -7.97
CA GLY A 104 9.81 13.97 -6.57
C GLY A 104 8.65 14.41 -5.69
N PHE A 105 8.91 14.66 -4.41
CA PHE A 105 7.90 15.11 -3.45
C PHE A 105 8.37 16.36 -2.71
N GLY A 106 7.43 17.20 -2.28
CA GLY A 106 7.72 18.41 -1.52
C GLY A 106 7.05 18.39 -0.14
N TYR A 107 7.62 19.08 0.84
CA TYR A 107 6.99 19.24 2.15
C TYR A 107 7.45 20.51 2.88
N SER A 108 6.63 20.96 3.84
CA SER A 108 6.94 22.10 4.72
C SER A 108 7.38 21.64 6.11
N THR A 109 8.19 22.46 6.80
CA THR A 109 8.60 22.21 8.19
C THR A 109 7.99 23.21 9.16
N SER A 110 8.13 22.95 10.47
CA SER A 110 7.72 23.86 11.55
C SER A 110 8.51 25.17 11.57
N GLY A 111 9.70 25.20 10.97
CA GLY A 111 10.51 26.41 10.80
C GLY A 111 10.01 27.34 9.69
N GLY A 112 8.99 26.92 8.92
CA GLY A 112 8.54 27.64 7.72
C GLY A 112 9.40 27.37 6.49
N ASN A 113 10.27 26.35 6.56
CA ASN A 113 11.11 25.91 5.46
C ASN A 113 10.36 24.93 4.56
N TYR A 114 10.89 24.74 3.35
CA TYR A 114 10.39 23.75 2.39
C TYR A 114 11.53 22.89 1.87
N SER A 115 11.24 21.62 1.60
CA SER A 115 12.18 20.66 1.05
C SER A 115 11.54 19.92 -0.11
N SER A 116 12.34 19.61 -1.14
CA SER A 116 11.94 18.80 -2.29
C SER A 116 13.03 17.79 -2.65
N PRO A 117 12.95 16.55 -2.16
CA PRO A 117 13.77 15.44 -2.64
C PRO A 117 13.29 14.89 -3.99
N PHE A 118 14.20 14.68 -4.95
CA PHE A 118 13.90 14.17 -6.29
C PHE A 118 15.08 13.41 -6.92
N PHE A 119 14.84 12.66 -7.99
CA PHE A 119 15.87 11.94 -8.74
C PHE A 119 16.39 12.77 -9.92
N ALA A 120 17.63 13.24 -9.82
CA ALA A 120 18.29 14.07 -10.81
C ALA A 120 18.95 13.21 -11.92
N SER A 121 18.14 12.70 -12.86
CA SER A 121 18.63 11.91 -13.99
C SER A 121 19.48 12.70 -15.01
N PHE A 122 19.44 14.03 -14.92
CA PHE A 122 20.16 14.94 -15.81
C PHE A 122 21.63 15.14 -15.42
N LEU A 123 22.05 14.68 -14.24
CA LEU A 123 23.46 14.74 -13.81
C LEU A 123 24.32 13.73 -14.59
N PRO A 124 25.63 14.00 -14.77
CA PRO A 124 26.56 13.02 -15.36
C PRO A 124 26.55 11.67 -14.65
N THR A 125 26.37 11.71 -13.32
CA THR A 125 26.08 10.54 -12.49
C THR A 125 24.69 10.74 -11.88
N PRO A 126 23.65 10.05 -12.37
CA PRO A 126 22.31 10.14 -11.81
C PRO A 126 22.29 9.80 -10.32
N GLY A 127 21.51 10.55 -9.55
CA GLY A 127 21.39 10.41 -8.11
C GLY A 127 20.24 11.24 -7.56
N TYR A 128 20.09 11.27 -6.23
CA TYR A 128 19.07 12.08 -5.59
C TYR A 128 19.62 13.42 -5.12
N LEU A 129 18.83 14.46 -5.28
CA LEU A 129 19.07 15.80 -4.74
C LEU A 129 17.92 16.17 -3.80
N GLU A 130 18.22 17.09 -2.88
CA GLU A 130 17.22 17.88 -2.17
C GLU A 130 17.42 19.34 -2.57
N VAL A 131 16.35 20.00 -3.05
CA VAL A 131 16.23 21.46 -2.95
C VAL A 131 15.62 21.80 -1.59
N PHE A 132 16.24 22.72 -0.87
CA PHE A 132 15.78 23.26 0.40
C PHE A 132 15.64 24.77 0.26
N SER A 133 14.50 25.30 0.70
CA SER A 133 14.21 26.73 0.70
C SER A 133 13.80 27.21 2.09
N ALA A 134 14.42 28.28 2.57
CA ALA A 134 14.22 28.80 3.91
C ALA A 134 13.89 30.32 3.92
N PRO A 135 13.15 30.81 4.93
CA PRO A 135 12.89 32.25 5.05
C PRO A 135 14.17 33.09 5.15
N PRO A 136 14.23 34.25 4.49
CA PRO A 136 13.21 34.84 3.62
C PRO A 136 13.15 34.17 2.24
N ILE A 137 11.97 33.64 1.89
CA ILE A 137 11.77 32.93 0.61
C ILE A 137 11.54 33.95 -0.50
N ILE A 138 12.42 33.93 -1.51
CA ILE A 138 12.28 34.70 -2.74
C ILE A 138 11.80 33.74 -3.83
N PRO A 139 10.70 34.03 -4.55
CA PRO A 139 10.19 33.14 -5.58
C PRO A 139 11.19 32.88 -6.72
N GLY A 140 11.20 31.65 -7.25
CA GLY A 140 12.00 31.26 -8.42
C GLY A 140 13.36 30.65 -8.09
N PHE A 141 13.67 29.54 -8.77
CA PHE A 141 14.91 28.76 -8.59
C PHE A 141 16.20 29.55 -8.87
N GLU A 142 16.12 30.64 -9.63
CA GLU A 142 17.24 31.54 -9.91
C GLU A 142 17.62 32.44 -8.72
N ASN A 143 16.80 32.47 -7.66
CA ASN A 143 16.96 33.36 -6.51
C ASN A 143 17.39 32.64 -5.22
N LEU A 144 17.98 31.44 -5.32
CA LEU A 144 18.50 30.71 -4.16
C LEU A 144 19.51 31.57 -3.38
N GLY A 145 19.14 31.90 -2.15
CA GLY A 145 19.92 32.70 -1.21
C GLY A 145 20.90 31.86 -0.39
N LEU A 146 21.49 32.49 0.63
CA LEU A 146 22.44 31.81 1.54
C LEU A 146 21.78 30.76 2.45
N GLU A 147 20.47 30.87 2.65
CA GLU A 147 19.67 29.95 3.49
C GLU A 147 19.16 28.74 2.69
N ASP A 148 19.23 28.82 1.36
CA ASP A 148 18.73 27.80 0.45
C ASP A 148 19.86 26.88 -0.02
N SER A 149 19.51 25.68 -0.48
CA SER A 149 20.52 24.75 -0.98
C SER A 149 19.95 23.73 -1.95
N GLU A 150 20.77 23.28 -2.90
CA GLU A 150 20.51 22.08 -3.71
C GLU A 150 21.67 21.10 -3.50
N LEU A 151 21.42 20.00 -2.77
CA LEU A 151 22.47 19.11 -2.28
C LEU A 151 22.19 17.63 -2.57
N LEU A 152 23.27 16.87 -2.79
CA LEU A 152 23.22 15.42 -2.93
C LEU A 152 22.74 14.74 -1.66
N ILE A 153 21.82 13.81 -1.84
CA ILE A 153 21.26 12.97 -0.77
C ILE A 153 21.27 11.49 -1.17
N SER A 154 21.24 10.62 -0.17
CA SER A 154 20.90 9.21 -0.33
C SER A 154 19.49 9.00 0.19
N PHE A 155 18.56 8.61 -0.68
CA PHE A 155 17.15 8.40 -0.34
C PHE A 155 16.82 6.91 -0.27
N SER A 156 15.96 6.52 0.67
CA SER A 156 15.41 5.18 0.76
C SER A 156 13.99 5.20 1.33
N ALA A 157 13.09 4.40 0.74
CA ALA A 157 11.77 4.12 1.30
C ALA A 157 11.42 2.62 1.21
N THR A 158 10.68 2.11 2.20
CA THR A 158 10.22 0.71 2.24
C THR A 158 8.80 0.63 2.78
N ILE A 159 7.99 -0.30 2.27
CA ILE A 159 6.64 -0.55 2.80
C ILE A 159 6.74 -1.19 4.18
N VAL A 160 5.93 -0.70 5.12
CA VAL A 160 5.74 -1.32 6.44
C VAL A 160 4.85 -2.54 6.29
N THR A 161 5.42 -3.74 6.45
CA THR A 161 4.63 -4.98 6.46
C THR A 161 4.07 -5.23 7.85
N VAL A 162 2.75 -5.33 7.96
CA VAL A 162 2.10 -5.86 9.17
C VAL A 162 2.05 -7.38 8.99
N PRO A 163 2.62 -8.19 9.91
CA PRO A 163 2.44 -9.63 9.87
C PRO A 163 0.94 -9.94 9.94
N GLU A 164 0.41 -10.67 8.96
CA GLU A 164 -0.98 -11.12 9.07
C GLU A 164 -1.13 -11.95 10.34
N PRO A 165 -2.20 -11.75 11.14
CA PRO A 165 -2.49 -12.68 12.22
C PRO A 165 -2.71 -14.04 11.57
N THR A 166 -1.92 -15.04 11.96
CA THR A 166 -2.12 -16.43 11.56
C THR A 166 -3.53 -16.87 11.98
N SER A 167 -4.48 -16.74 11.07
CA SER A 167 -5.84 -17.22 11.26
C SER A 167 -5.80 -18.73 11.14
N ILE A 168 -5.42 -19.41 12.22
CA ILE A 168 -5.56 -20.85 12.37
C ILE A 168 -7.06 -21.12 12.56
N LEU A 169 -7.82 -21.08 11.47
CA LEU A 169 -9.20 -21.54 11.47
C LEU A 169 -9.16 -23.05 11.73
N SER A 170 -9.40 -23.40 12.99
CA SER A 170 -9.59 -24.76 13.46
C SER A 170 -10.69 -25.44 12.65
N LEU A 171 -10.30 -26.36 11.76
CA LEU A 171 -11.17 -27.39 11.21
C LEU A 171 -11.48 -28.41 12.32
N LEU A 172 -12.38 -28.04 13.24
CA LEU A 172 -13.02 -28.99 14.14
C LEU A 172 -13.96 -29.87 13.32
N PHE A 173 -13.54 -31.13 13.15
CA PHE A 173 -14.31 -32.24 12.59
C PHE A 173 -15.69 -32.33 13.25
N LEU A 174 -16.75 -32.01 12.51
CA LEU A 174 -18.12 -32.30 12.94
C LEU A 174 -18.47 -33.74 12.56
N GLY A 175 -18.05 -34.68 13.40
CA GLY A 175 -18.58 -36.04 13.40
C GLY A 175 -20.04 -36.02 13.86
N THR A 176 -20.97 -36.30 12.96
CA THR A 176 -22.36 -36.58 13.33
C THR A 176 -22.67 -38.06 13.13
N LEU A 177 -23.04 -38.66 14.26
CA LEU A 177 -23.61 -39.99 14.45
C LEU A 177 -24.65 -40.35 13.38
N VAL A 178 -24.51 -41.53 12.78
CA VAL A 178 -25.67 -42.33 12.37
C VAL A 178 -25.58 -43.67 13.08
N GLY A 179 -26.56 -43.90 13.96
CA GLY A 179 -26.66 -45.06 14.84
C GLY A 179 -26.95 -46.36 14.09
N ALA A 180 -26.53 -47.45 14.75
CA ALA A 180 -26.75 -48.84 14.39
C ALA A 180 -28.24 -49.27 14.48
N PRO A 181 -28.61 -50.50 14.06
CA PRO A 181 -28.41 -51.63 14.96
C PRO A 181 -28.01 -52.98 14.31
N SER A 182 -27.24 -53.74 15.09
CA SER A 182 -27.36 -55.19 15.34
C SER A 182 -27.40 -56.18 14.16
N LEU A 183 -26.41 -57.09 14.11
CA LEU A 183 -26.71 -58.49 14.40
C LEU A 183 -25.48 -59.25 14.94
N LEU A 184 -25.68 -59.88 16.09
CA LEU A 184 -24.79 -60.85 16.71
C LEU A 184 -24.48 -62.03 15.77
N LYS A 185 -23.21 -62.45 15.71
CA LYS A 185 -22.90 -63.88 15.88
C LYS A 185 -21.50 -64.09 16.43
N ARG A 186 -21.44 -64.35 17.73
CA ARG A 186 -20.28 -64.85 18.46
C ARG A 186 -20.22 -66.36 18.25
N HIS A 187 -19.16 -66.87 17.62
CA HIS A 187 -18.80 -68.29 17.74
C HIS A 187 -17.41 -68.39 18.39
N ASN A 188 -17.38 -69.00 19.56
CA ASN A 188 -16.17 -69.35 20.30
C ASN A 188 -15.57 -70.66 19.75
N LEU A 189 -14.23 -70.69 19.79
CA LEU A 189 -13.30 -71.82 19.98
C LEU A 189 -13.54 -73.16 19.26
N SER A 190 -12.50 -73.62 18.53
CA SER A 190 -11.81 -74.89 18.88
C SER A 190 -10.49 -75.08 18.10
N LYS A 191 -9.49 -75.51 18.86
CA LYS A 191 -8.13 -76.00 18.54
C LYS A 191 -8.03 -76.89 17.29
N PHE A 192 -6.89 -76.86 16.58
CA PHE A 192 -5.96 -78.01 16.53
C PHE A 192 -4.63 -77.67 15.82
N THR A 193 -3.54 -78.10 16.45
CA THR A 193 -2.16 -78.07 15.96
C THR A 193 -1.88 -79.36 15.17
N GLN A 194 -1.23 -79.29 14.01
CA GLN A 194 -0.15 -80.20 13.55
C GLN A 194 0.34 -79.78 12.15
N LYS A 195 1.66 -79.57 11.96
CA LYS A 195 2.61 -80.41 11.18
C LYS A 195 2.08 -80.82 9.79
N LYS A 196 2.83 -80.83 8.68
CA LYS A 196 4.25 -80.65 8.31
C LYS A 196 4.32 -81.13 6.83
N LEU A 197 5.26 -80.57 6.05
CA LEU A 197 5.81 -81.07 4.77
C LEU A 197 4.95 -80.87 3.49
N GLU A 198 5.44 -80.05 2.54
CA GLU A 198 6.08 -80.42 1.25
C GLU A 198 5.05 -80.65 0.12
N LYS A 199 5.20 -80.30 -1.16
CA LYS A 199 6.19 -79.62 -2.02
C LYS A 199 5.56 -79.58 -3.44
N VAL A 200 6.06 -78.70 -4.33
CA VAL A 200 5.93 -78.72 -5.83
C VAL A 200 4.53 -78.31 -6.34
N SER A 201 4.37 -77.39 -7.30
CA SER A 201 5.18 -77.08 -8.48
C SER A 201 5.33 -75.60 -8.77
#